data_AF-A0A845QE11-F1
#
_entry.id   AF-A0A845QE11-F1
#
_cell.length_a   1.000
_cell.length_b   1.000
_cell.length_c   1.000
_cell.angle_alpha   90.00
_cell.angle_beta   90.00
_cell.angle_gamma   90.00
#
_symmetry.space_group_name_H-M   'P 1'
#
loop_
_entity.id
_entity.type
_entity.pdbx_description
1 polymer ?
#
loop_
_entity_poly.entity_id
_entity_poly.type
_entity_poly.pdbx_seq_one_letter_code
_entity_poly.pdbx_strand_id
1 'polypeptide(L)'
;MGGGQAEAIGLYIGINLLLTLVLAILVVRQRAKHSVSLGDGGNADVERAIRAHGNNVEYVAIALPGLIALGLLGASLTLLHAAGLLVTVGRVAHAIGISNGISIFRQLGTLATWIGAAVLGVGCLWAVLA
;
A
#
# COMPACT_ATOMS: atom_id res chain seq x y z
N MET A 1 0.83 -22.80 -8.46
CA MET A 1 0.73 -22.10 -7.16
C MET A 1 0.28 -23.09 -6.09
N GLY A 2 1.03 -23.24 -5.00
CA GLY A 2 0.66 -24.08 -3.85
C GLY A 2 -0.26 -23.34 -2.87
N GLY A 3 -0.92 -24.08 -1.96
CA GLY A 3 -1.86 -23.51 -0.98
C GLY A 3 -1.29 -22.35 -0.17
N GLY A 4 -0.07 -22.50 0.36
CA GLY A 4 0.57 -21.45 1.16
C GLY A 4 0.87 -20.15 0.39
N GLN A 5 1.14 -20.21 -0.92
CA GLN A 5 1.36 -19.01 -1.74
C GLN A 5 0.04 -18.23 -1.88
N ALA A 6 -1.06 -18.93 -2.11
CA ALA A 6 -2.40 -18.32 -2.21
C ALA A 6 -2.81 -17.67 -0.89
N GLU A 7 -2.56 -18.33 0.23
CA GLU A 7 -2.83 -17.80 1.58
C GLU A 7 -2.01 -16.53 1.86
N ALA A 8 -0.71 -16.52 1.54
CA ALA A 8 0.13 -15.33 1.70
C ALA A 8 -0.37 -14.16 0.85
N ILE A 9 -0.71 -14.40 -0.42
CA ILE A 9 -1.29 -13.37 -1.29
C ILE A 9 -2.60 -12.84 -0.69
N GLY A 10 -3.52 -13.74 -0.31
CA GLY A 10 -4.82 -13.39 0.28
C GLY A 10 -4.68 -12.53 1.54
N LEU A 11 -3.72 -12.85 2.41
CA LEU A 11 -3.42 -12.09 3.61
C LEU A 11 -3.09 -10.62 3.29
N TYR A 12 -2.13 -10.38 2.39
CA TYR A 12 -1.71 -9.02 2.07
C TYR A 12 -2.77 -8.25 1.26
N ILE A 13 -3.52 -8.92 0.40
CA ILE A 13 -4.68 -8.31 -0.28
C ILE A 13 -5.69 -7.85 0.78
N GLY A 14 -6.09 -8.73 1.71
CA GLY A 14 -7.08 -8.42 2.74
C GLY A 14 -6.66 -7.22 3.61
N ILE A 15 -5.42 -7.20 4.09
CA ILE A 15 -4.92 -6.09 4.93
C ILE A 15 -4.91 -4.78 4.14
N ASN A 16 -4.42 -4.76 2.91
CA ASN A 16 -4.33 -3.52 2.13
C ASN A 16 -5.69 -3.02 1.65
N LEU A 17 -6.67 -3.90 1.41
CA LEU A 17 -8.05 -3.52 1.15
C LEU A 17 -8.68 -2.83 2.35
N LEU A 18 -8.53 -3.42 3.54
CA LEU A 18 -9.03 -2.83 4.79
C LEU A 18 -8.34 -1.49 5.10
N LEU A 19 -7.03 -1.40 4.90
CA LEU A 19 -6.29 -0.14 5.04
C LEU A 19 -6.84 0.92 4.07
N THR A 20 -7.03 0.57 2.80
CA THR A 20 -7.57 1.49 1.79
C THR A 20 -8.96 2.00 2.19
N LEU A 21 -9.82 1.11 2.68
CA LEU A 21 -11.16 1.44 3.17
C LEU A 21 -11.10 2.39 4.38
N VAL A 22 -10.23 2.11 5.36
CA VAL A 22 -10.02 2.98 6.51
C VAL A 22 -9.60 4.38 6.06
N LEU A 23 -8.65 4.49 5.13
CA LEU A 23 -8.21 5.78 4.61
C LEU A 23 -9.33 6.51 3.84
N ALA A 24 -10.17 5.79 3.09
CA ALA A 24 -11.32 6.38 2.42
C ALA A 24 -12.33 6.95 3.43
N ILE A 25 -12.63 6.21 4.51
CA ILE A 25 -13.49 6.66 5.60
C ILE A 25 -12.90 7.90 6.26
N LEU A 26 -11.58 7.98 6.45
CA LEU A 26 -10.94 9.17 6.99
C LEU A 26 -11.11 10.39 6.08
N VAL A 27 -11.03 10.23 4.75
CA VAL A 27 -11.34 11.33 3.79
C VAL A 27 -12.77 11.82 3.99
N VAL A 28 -13.74 10.91 4.03
CA VAL A 28 -15.16 11.25 4.23
C VAL A 28 -15.36 11.99 5.55
N ARG A 29 -14.75 11.50 6.64
CA ARG A 29 -14.84 12.12 7.96
C ARG A 29 -14.25 13.53 7.99
N GLN A 30 -13.09 13.76 7.38
CA GLN A 30 -12.49 15.09 7.35
C GLN A 30 -13.29 16.06 6.47
N ARG A 31 -13.79 15.61 5.32
CA ARG A 31 -14.69 16.41 4.47
C ARG A 31 -15.94 16.87 5.22
N ALA A 32 -16.60 15.94 5.92
CA ALA A 32 -17.78 16.24 6.72
C ALA A 32 -17.47 17.22 7.86
N LYS A 33 -16.37 17.00 8.59
CA LYS A 33 -15.92 17.86 9.69
C LYS A 33 -15.66 19.31 9.26
N HIS A 34 -15.13 19.49 8.05
CA HIS A 34 -14.74 20.80 7.51
C HIS A 34 -15.73 21.36 6.48
N SER A 35 -16.91 20.75 6.33
CA SER A 35 -17.95 21.16 5.36
C SER A 35 -17.44 21.28 3.92
N VAL A 36 -16.51 20.41 3.52
CA VAL A 36 -15.92 20.37 2.18
C VAL A 36 -16.65 19.33 1.32
N SER A 37 -17.33 19.78 0.27
CA SER A 37 -18.04 18.89 -0.67
C SER A 37 -17.09 18.17 -1.63
N LEU A 38 -16.25 18.93 -2.37
CA LEU A 38 -15.32 18.42 -3.38
C LEU A 38 -13.92 19.03 -3.20
N GLY A 39 -12.88 18.33 -3.65
CA GLY A 39 -11.49 18.77 -3.46
C GLY A 39 -11.09 18.80 -1.97
N ASP A 40 -10.10 19.60 -1.61
CA ASP A 40 -9.68 19.81 -0.22
C ASP A 40 -10.31 21.06 0.43
N GLY A 41 -10.95 21.93 -0.35
CA GLY A 41 -11.55 23.17 0.14
C GLY A 41 -10.54 24.15 0.78
N GLY A 42 -9.24 24.03 0.44
CA GLY A 42 -8.16 24.79 1.08
C GLY A 42 -7.85 24.33 2.51
N ASN A 43 -8.40 23.18 2.95
CA ASN A 43 -8.18 22.66 4.28
C ASN A 43 -7.06 21.59 4.31
N ALA A 44 -6.00 21.86 5.07
CA ALA A 44 -4.83 21.00 5.16
C ALA A 44 -5.10 19.61 5.79
N ASP A 45 -6.11 19.47 6.66
CA ASP A 45 -6.50 18.14 7.21
C ASP A 45 -7.17 17.29 6.13
N VAL A 46 -8.04 17.91 5.32
CA VAL A 46 -8.72 17.25 4.20
C VAL A 46 -7.72 16.88 3.12
N GLU A 47 -6.80 17.79 2.76
CA GLU A 47 -5.72 17.53 1.81
C GLU A 47 -4.87 16.34 2.25
N ARG A 48 -4.42 16.31 3.51
CA ARG A 48 -3.64 15.19 4.05
C ARG A 48 -4.40 13.88 3.98
N ALA A 49 -5.67 13.85 4.35
CA ALA A 49 -6.47 12.63 4.25
C ALA A 49 -6.60 12.15 2.79
N ILE A 50 -6.87 13.06 1.85
CA ILE A 50 -6.95 12.76 0.41
C ILE A 50 -5.63 12.19 -0.07
N ARG A 51 -4.49 12.81 0.27
CA ARG A 51 -3.17 12.31 -0.16
C ARG A 51 -2.81 10.99 0.50
N ALA A 52 -3.15 10.76 1.77
CA ALA A 52 -2.92 9.47 2.42
C ALA A 52 -3.67 8.34 1.69
N HIS A 53 -4.96 8.54 1.40
CA HIS A 53 -5.79 7.58 0.66
C HIS A 53 -5.32 7.41 -0.79
N GLY A 54 -5.15 8.51 -1.53
CA GLY A 54 -4.78 8.50 -2.94
C GLY A 54 -3.43 7.81 -3.19
N ASN A 55 -2.40 8.16 -2.42
CA ASN A 55 -1.12 7.44 -2.50
C ASN A 55 -1.31 5.95 -2.17
N ASN A 56 -2.17 5.59 -1.22
CA ASN A 56 -2.37 4.18 -0.90
C ASN A 56 -2.97 3.41 -2.07
N VAL A 57 -4.01 3.96 -2.69
CA VAL A 57 -4.63 3.38 -3.88
C VAL A 57 -3.60 3.22 -5.00
N GLU A 58 -2.82 4.27 -5.30
CA GLU A 58 -1.79 4.26 -6.35
C GLU A 58 -0.76 3.13 -6.16
N TYR A 59 -0.18 3.02 -4.96
CA TYR A 59 0.87 2.02 -4.70
C TYR A 59 0.33 0.60 -4.50
N VAL A 60 -0.81 0.43 -3.85
CA VAL A 60 -1.42 -0.89 -3.63
C VAL A 60 -1.94 -1.47 -4.94
N ALA A 61 -2.50 -0.64 -5.82
CA ALA A 61 -3.00 -1.07 -7.14
C ALA A 61 -1.90 -1.62 -8.04
N ILE A 62 -0.64 -1.18 -7.89
CA ILE A 62 0.49 -1.75 -8.63
C ILE A 62 1.14 -2.92 -7.90
N ALA A 63 1.24 -2.85 -6.56
CA ALA A 63 1.97 -3.84 -5.78
C ALA A 63 1.23 -5.17 -5.65
N LEU A 64 -0.09 -5.16 -5.41
CA LEU A 64 -0.85 -6.41 -5.25
C LEU A 64 -0.88 -7.26 -6.53
N PRO A 65 -1.09 -6.70 -7.74
CA PRO A 65 -0.93 -7.47 -8.97
C PRO A 65 0.48 -8.04 -9.15
N GLY A 66 1.52 -7.29 -8.77
CA GLY A 66 2.90 -7.80 -8.77
C GLY A 66 3.08 -8.99 -7.83
N LEU A 67 2.51 -8.94 -6.63
CA LEU A 67 2.56 -10.03 -5.65
C LEU A 67 1.80 -11.27 -6.14
N ILE A 68 0.62 -11.08 -6.74
CA ILE A 68 -0.16 -12.15 -7.37
C ILE A 68 0.65 -12.80 -8.50
N ALA A 69 1.18 -11.99 -9.42
CA ALA A 69 1.98 -12.48 -10.55
C ALA A 69 3.18 -13.29 -10.08
N LEU A 70 3.91 -12.79 -9.09
CA LEU A 70 5.07 -13.47 -8.54
C LEU A 70 4.71 -14.83 -7.89
N GLY A 71 3.56 -14.93 -7.21
CA GLY A 71 3.07 -16.21 -6.68
C GLY A 71 2.58 -17.18 -7.76
N LEU A 72 1.97 -16.67 -8.84
CA LEU A 72 1.62 -17.48 -10.02
C LEU A 72 2.85 -18.03 -10.73
N LEU A 73 3.94 -17.25 -10.77
CA LEU A 73 5.26 -17.66 -11.28
C LEU A 73 6.01 -18.63 -10.34
N GLY A 74 5.40 -19.03 -9.22
CA GLY A 74 5.94 -20.06 -8.35
C GLY A 74 7.01 -19.58 -7.36
N ALA A 75 7.09 -18.26 -7.10
CA ALA A 75 8.06 -17.71 -6.15
C ALA A 75 7.96 -18.31 -4.74
N SER A 76 9.08 -18.35 -4.03
CA SER A 76 9.13 -18.90 -2.67
C SER A 76 8.22 -18.14 -1.70
N LEU A 77 7.69 -18.86 -0.71
CA LEU A 77 6.81 -18.27 0.32
C LEU A 77 7.50 -17.14 1.08
N THR A 78 8.80 -17.29 1.35
CA THR A 78 9.64 -16.27 1.98
C THR A 78 9.66 -14.97 1.17
N LEU A 79 9.82 -15.06 -0.15
CA LEU A 79 9.85 -13.88 -1.02
C LEU A 79 8.48 -13.17 -1.03
N LEU A 80 7.39 -13.92 -1.10
CA LEU A 80 6.03 -13.36 -1.05
C LEU A 80 5.76 -12.64 0.27
N HIS A 81 6.14 -13.23 1.41
CA HIS A 81 5.98 -12.57 2.71
C HIS A 81 6.89 -11.35 2.85
N ALA A 82 8.15 -11.42 2.42
CA ALA A 82 9.06 -10.28 2.48
C ALA A 82 8.53 -9.10 1.66
N ALA A 83 8.13 -9.33 0.41
CA ALA A 83 7.59 -8.29 -0.46
C ALA A 83 6.25 -7.74 0.05
N GLY A 84 5.32 -8.62 0.43
CA GLY A 84 4.01 -8.23 0.95
C GLY A 84 4.11 -7.44 2.25
N LEU A 85 5.02 -7.82 3.16
CA LEU A 85 5.26 -7.11 4.42
C LEU A 85 5.87 -5.72 4.18
N LEU A 86 6.89 -5.62 3.32
CA LEU A 86 7.54 -4.34 2.99
C LEU A 86 6.54 -3.32 2.44
N VAL A 87 5.70 -3.74 1.48
CA VAL A 87 4.65 -2.89 0.94
C VAL A 87 3.64 -2.52 2.02
N THR A 88 3.08 -3.50 2.72
CA THR A 88 1.99 -3.28 3.68
C THR A 88 2.41 -2.39 4.85
N VAL A 89 3.56 -2.69 5.47
CA VAL A 89 4.09 -1.89 6.58
C VAL A 89 4.50 -0.50 6.08
N GLY A 90 5.10 -0.41 4.89
CA GLY A 90 5.42 0.86 4.26
C GLY A 90 4.19 1.74 4.06
N ARG A 91 3.07 1.14 3.61
CA ARG A 91 1.79 1.83 3.43
C ARG A 91 1.20 2.32 4.74
N VAL A 92 1.21 1.50 5.79
CA VAL A 92 0.74 1.88 7.12
C VAL A 92 1.59 3.02 7.67
N ALA A 93 2.92 2.90 7.67
CA ALA A 93 3.83 3.93 8.15
C ALA A 93 3.67 5.24 7.38
N HIS A 94 3.55 5.17 6.04
CA HIS A 94 3.34 6.33 5.20
C HIS A 94 2.02 7.05 5.52
N ALA A 95 0.93 6.29 5.67
CA ALA A 95 -0.38 6.84 6.01
C ALA A 95 -0.38 7.53 7.39
N ILE A 96 0.28 6.93 8.39
CA ILE A 96 0.49 7.55 9.71
C ILE A 96 1.32 8.84 9.57
N GLY A 97 2.40 8.81 8.79
CA GLY A 97 3.27 9.96 8.57
C GLY A 97 2.57 11.14 7.93
N ILE A 98 1.74 10.90 6.90
CA ILE A 98 0.91 11.95 6.31
C ILE A 98 -0.15 12.43 7.30
N SER A 99 -0.88 11.52 7.96
CA SER A 99 -2.01 11.90 8.81
C SER A 99 -1.58 12.75 10.01
N ASN A 100 -0.42 12.45 10.61
CA ASN A 100 0.09 13.14 11.79
C ASN A 100 1.11 14.25 11.48
N GLY A 101 1.43 14.49 10.20
CA GLY A 101 2.47 15.45 9.80
C GLY A 101 3.90 15.02 10.17
N ILE A 102 4.10 13.75 10.56
CA ILE A 102 5.41 13.24 10.99
C ILE A 102 6.23 12.83 9.77
N SER A 103 7.19 13.67 9.40
CA SER A 103 7.99 13.51 8.17
C SER A 103 8.78 12.21 8.11
N ILE A 104 9.32 11.71 9.22
CA ILE A 104 10.15 10.49 9.22
C ILE A 104 9.36 9.22 8.90
N PHE A 105 8.15 9.05 9.46
CA PHE A 105 7.28 7.90 9.14
C PHE A 105 6.84 7.94 7.68
N ARG A 106 6.58 9.14 7.16
CA ARG A 106 6.27 9.33 5.73
C ARG A 106 7.44 8.86 4.86
N GLN A 107 8.66 9.32 5.13
CA GLN A 107 9.85 8.99 4.34
C GLN A 107 10.20 7.49 4.42
N LEU A 108 10.24 6.92 5.62
CA LEU A 108 10.53 5.49 5.80
C LEU A 108 9.44 4.62 5.18
N GLY A 109 8.17 5.03 5.30
CA GLY A 109 7.05 4.35 4.65
C GLY A 109 7.14 4.39 3.12
N THR A 110 7.51 5.53 2.54
CA THR A 110 7.78 5.65 1.09
C THR A 110 8.91 4.71 0.67
N LEU A 111 10.04 4.75 1.38
CA LEU A 111 11.21 3.93 1.04
C LEU A 111 10.89 2.43 1.13
N ALA A 112 10.23 1.98 2.19
CA ALA A 112 9.81 0.59 2.35
C ALA A 112 8.85 0.16 1.22
N THR A 113 7.90 1.01 0.84
CA THR A 113 6.99 0.75 -0.27
C THR A 113 7.75 0.59 -1.60
N TRP A 114 8.72 1.46 -1.86
CA TRP A 114 9.53 1.42 -3.10
C TRP A 114 10.44 0.20 -3.16
N ILE A 115 11.09 -0.15 -2.05
CA ILE A 115 11.88 -1.38 -1.97
C ILE A 115 10.99 -2.59 -2.24
N GLY A 116 9.80 -2.66 -1.61
CA GLY A 116 8.84 -3.73 -1.87
C GLY A 116 8.41 -3.80 -3.33
N ALA A 117 8.08 -2.66 -3.95
CA ALA A 117 7.73 -2.59 -5.37
C ALA A 117 8.89 -3.03 -6.29
N ALA A 118 10.13 -2.64 -5.97
CA ALA A 118 11.31 -3.07 -6.70
C ALA A 118 11.54 -4.57 -6.58
N VAL A 119 11.39 -5.15 -5.38
CA VAL A 119 11.48 -6.59 -5.15
C VAL A 119 10.43 -7.34 -5.97
N LEU A 120 9.19 -6.84 -6.03
CA LEU A 120 8.13 -7.43 -6.85
C LEU A 120 8.47 -7.37 -8.34
N GLY A 121 8.87 -6.20 -8.83
CA GLY A 121 9.19 -6.01 -10.25
C GLY A 121 10.39 -6.84 -10.71
N VAL A 122 11.50 -6.74 -9.98
CA VAL A 122 12.72 -7.51 -10.25
C VAL A 122 12.47 -9.00 -10.08
N GLY A 123 11.73 -9.41 -9.05
CA GLY A 123 11.37 -10.81 -8.82
C GLY A 123 10.57 -11.40 -9.98
N CYS A 124 9.60 -10.66 -10.52
CA CYS A 124 8.83 -11.08 -11.69
C CYS A 124 9.72 -11.21 -12.94
N LEU A 125 10.62 -10.25 -13.19
CA LEU A 125 11.55 -10.31 -14.32
C LEU A 125 12.51 -11.50 -14.19
N TRP A 126 13.07 -11.71 -13.00
CA TRP A 126 13.96 -12.82 -12.71
C TRP A 126 13.28 -14.16 -12.94
N ALA A 127 12.06 -14.34 -12.41
CA ALA A 127 11.32 -15.59 -12.53
C ALA A 127 10.96 -16.00 -13.97
N VAL A 128 11.01 -15.05 -14.92
CA VAL A 128 10.72 -15.30 -16.34
C VAL A 128 11.98 -15.39 -17.20
N LEU A 129 13.06 -14.69 -16.82
CA LEU A 129 14.26 -14.55 -17.65
C LEU A 129 15.44 -15.43 -17.21
N ALA A 130 15.42 -15.98 -16.00
CA ALA A 130 16.46 -16.86 -15.45
C ALA A 130 16.06 -18.33 -15.57
#